data_AF-A0A838PMR6-F1
#
_entry.id   AF-A0A838PMR6-F1
#
_cell.length_a   1.000
_cell.length_b   1.000
_cell.length_c   1.000
_cell.angle_alpha   90.00
_cell.angle_beta   90.00
_cell.angle_gamma   90.00
#
_symmetry.space_group_name_H-M   'P 1'
#
loop_
_entity.id
_entity.type
_entity.pdbx_description
1 polymer ?
#
loop_
_entity_poly.entity_id
_entity_poly.type
_entity_poly.pdbx_seq_one_letter_code
_entity_poly.pdbx_strand_id
1 'polypeptide(L)' 'KRTGEDACPFSFLYWDFLDRHSESLRGNRRLNMPYRNLDRMDPADMREIRRRGQALRERFDA' A
#
# COMPACT_ATOMS: atom_id res chain seq x y z
N LYS A 1 1.27 2.33 -12.90
CA LYS A 1 -0.10 2.31 -12.32
C LYS A 1 -0.01 1.80 -10.87
N ARG A 2 -0.96 2.17 -10.00
CA ARG A 2 -0.95 1.77 -8.56
C ARG A 2 -1.62 0.41 -8.31
N THR A 3 -2.60 0.05 -9.13
CA THR A 3 -3.33 -1.24 -9.17
C THR A 3 -3.44 -1.75 -10.62
N GLY A 4 -3.88 -3.00 -10.79
CA GLY A 4 -3.95 -3.70 -12.08
C GLY A 4 -2.78 -4.67 -12.34
N GLU A 5 -2.98 -5.64 -13.24
CA GLU A 5 -2.03 -6.75 -13.50
C GLU A 5 -0.62 -6.28 -13.89
N ASP A 6 -0.51 -5.17 -14.61
CA ASP A 6 0.78 -4.57 -15.02
C ASP A 6 1.41 -3.63 -13.99
N ALA A 7 0.80 -3.49 -12.80
CA ALA A 7 1.34 -2.59 -11.79
C ALA A 7 2.64 -3.17 -11.20
N CYS A 8 3.67 -2.33 -11.13
CA CYS A 8 4.97 -2.69 -10.57
C CYS A 8 4.80 -3.27 -9.14
N PRO A 9 5.35 -4.45 -8.82
CA PRO A 9 5.20 -5.10 -7.51
C PRO A 9 5.54 -4.20 -6.31
N PHE A 10 6.51 -3.31 -6.46
CA PHE A 10 6.90 -2.35 -5.42
C PHE A 10 5.80 -1.33 -5.08
N SER A 11 4.89 -1.04 -6.02
CA SER A 11 3.75 -0.15 -5.74
C SER A 11 2.80 -0.79 -4.74
N PHE A 12 2.53 -2.09 -4.87
CA PHE A 12 1.70 -2.83 -3.92
C PHE A 12 2.33 -2.87 -2.53
N LEU A 13 3.63 -3.18 -2.44
CA LEU A 13 4.36 -3.18 -1.17
C LEU A 13 4.39 -1.81 -0.50
N TYR A 14 4.58 -0.74 -1.28
CA TYR A 14 4.62 0.62 -0.74
C TYR A 14 3.29 1.05 -0.11
N TRP A 15 2.18 0.85 -0.80
CA TRP A 15 0.86 1.25 -0.30
C TRP A 15 0.38 0.35 0.84
N ASP A 16 0.62 -0.96 0.75
CA ASP A 16 0.37 -1.91 1.84
C ASP A 16 1.16 -1.53 3.11
N PHE A 17 2.44 -1.17 2.96
CA PHE A 17 3.28 -0.75 4.10
C PHE A 17 2.69 0.46 4.81
N LEU A 18 2.29 1.49 4.06
CA LEU A 18 1.69 2.69 4.64
C LEU A 18 0.36 2.38 5.35
N ASP A 19 -0.49 1.54 4.76
CA ASP A 19 -1.76 1.14 5.36
C ASP A 19 -1.56 0.40 6.70
N ARG A 20 -0.69 -0.63 6.72
CA ARG A 20 -0.43 -1.45 7.90
C ARG A 20 0.25 -0.69 9.04
N HIS A 21 1.06 0.31 8.73
CA HIS A 21 1.77 1.12 9.73
C HIS A 21 1.13 2.50 9.96
N SER A 22 -0.12 2.67 9.52
CA SER A 22 -0.77 3.97 9.52
C SER A 22 -0.92 4.55 10.93
N GLU A 23 -1.16 3.74 11.95
CA GLU A 23 -1.24 4.17 13.35
C GLU A 23 0.06 4.86 13.82
N SER A 24 1.22 4.29 13.48
CA SER A 24 2.52 4.84 13.91
C SER A 24 3.02 5.97 13.01
N LEU A 25 2.66 5.95 11.73
CA LEU A 25 3.27 6.81 10.71
C LEU A 25 2.40 7.98 10.25
N ARG A 26 1.07 8.00 10.53
CA ARG A 26 0.18 9.09 10.11
C ARG A 26 0.55 10.46 10.70
N GLY A 27 1.23 10.50 11.85
CA GLY A 27 1.74 11.74 12.43
C GLY A 27 2.97 12.33 11.72
N ASN A 28 3.61 11.58 10.81
CA ASN A 28 4.81 12.03 10.13
C ASN A 28 4.46 13.03 9.02
N ARG A 29 4.87 14.30 9.19
CA ARG A 29 4.59 15.38 8.24
C ARG A 29 5.06 15.10 6.81
N ARG A 30 6.12 14.29 6.63
CA ARG A 30 6.61 13.87 5.30
C ARG A 30 5.63 12.92 4.60
N LEU A 31 4.85 12.17 5.37
CA LEU A 31 3.91 11.16 4.86
C LEU A 31 2.48 11.68 4.71
N ASN A 32 2.21 12.94 5.05
CA ASN A 32 0.88 13.55 4.94
C ASN A 32 0.27 13.40 3.54
N MET A 33 1.04 13.68 2.48
CA MET A 33 0.53 13.58 1.10
C MET A 33 0.27 12.13 0.66
N PRO A 34 1.17 11.16 0.91
CA PRO A 34 0.87 9.74 0.74
C PRO A 34 -0.41 9.29 1.46
N TYR A 35 -0.60 9.63 2.74
CA TYR A 35 -1.82 9.26 3.47
C TYR A 35 -3.08 9.89 2.89
N ARG A 36 -3.03 11.17 2.47
CA ARG A 36 -4.17 11.80 1.78
C ARG A 36 -4.50 11.13 0.44
N ASN A 37 -3.53 10.52 -0.22
CA ASN A 37 -3.77 9.74 -1.44
C ASN A 37 -4.36 8.36 -1.10
N LEU A 38 -3.86 7.73 -0.05
CA LEU A 38 -4.37 6.46 0.47
C LEU A 38 -5.85 6.59 0.88
N ASP A 39 -6.20 7.66 1.60
CA ASP A 39 -7.56 7.92 2.09
C ASP A 39 -8.59 8.18 0.97
N ARG A 40 -8.12 8.48 -0.25
CA ARG A 40 -8.96 8.72 -1.44
C ARG A 40 -9.02 7.51 -2.38
N MET A 41 -8.31 6.45 -2.06
CA MET A 41 -8.22 5.27 -2.91
C MET A 41 -9.50 4.46 -2.83
N ASP A 42 -9.93 3.86 -3.95
CA ASP A 42 -11.15 3.06 -3.99
C ASP A 42 -11.03 1.86 -3.04
N PRO A 43 -12.09 1.50 -2.29
CA PRO A 43 -12.07 0.31 -1.44
C PRO A 43 -11.67 -0.98 -2.18
N ALA A 44 -12.00 -1.13 -3.46
CA ALA A 44 -11.59 -2.25 -4.29
C ALA A 44 -10.08 -2.26 -4.54
N ASP A 45 -9.50 -1.11 -4.87
CA ASP A 45 -8.05 -0.95 -5.05
C ASP A 45 -7.31 -1.28 -3.75
N MET A 46 -7.82 -0.81 -2.60
CA MET A 46 -7.24 -1.11 -1.29
C MET A 46 -7.26 -2.60 -0.95
N ARG A 47 -8.34 -3.32 -1.31
CA ARG A 47 -8.40 -4.78 -1.16
C ARG A 47 -7.36 -5.49 -2.03
N GLU A 48 -7.19 -5.05 -3.27
CA GLU A 48 -6.17 -5.61 -4.18
C GLU A 48 -4.76 -5.35 -3.64
N ILE A 49 -4.48 -4.14 -3.18
CA ILE A 49 -3.19 -3.74 -2.60
C ILE A 49 -2.83 -4.60 -1.39
N ARG A 50 -3.76 -4.77 -0.44
CA ARG A 50 -3.53 -5.61 0.75
C ARG A 50 -3.24 -7.05 0.36
N ARG A 51 -4.05 -7.62 -0.54
CA ARG A 51 -3.90 -9.02 -0.99
C ARG A 51 -2.55 -9.23 -1.69
N ARG A 52 -2.20 -8.38 -2.66
CA ARG A 52 -0.93 -8.51 -3.41
C ARG A 52 0.28 -8.15 -2.56
N GLY A 53 0.17 -7.14 -1.70
CA GLY A 53 1.20 -6.76 -0.75
C GLY A 53 1.56 -7.91 0.19
N GLN A 54 0.55 -8.59 0.74
CA GLN A 54 0.76 -9.78 1.57
C GLN A 54 1.46 -10.91 0.79
N ALA A 55 0.93 -11.30 -0.37
CA ALA A 55 1.51 -12.38 -1.16
C ALA A 55 2.97 -12.10 -1.58
N LEU A 56 3.30 -10.83 -1.87
CA LEU A 56 4.67 -10.44 -2.19
C LEU A 56 5.61 -10.54 -0.98
N ARG A 57 5.17 -10.14 0.22
CA ARG A 57 5.98 -10.30 1.44
C ARG A 57 6.26 -11.77 1.73
N GLU A 58 5.23 -12.60 1.73
CA GLU A 58 5.36 -14.05 1.96
C GLU A 58 6.32 -14.70 0.96
N ARG A 59 6.32 -14.25 -0.29
CA ARG A 59 7.26 -14.72 -1.32
C ARG A 59 8.70 -14.29 -1.06
N PHE A 60 8.95 -13.10 -0.50
CA PHE A 60 10.30 -12.59 -0.24
C PHE A 60 10.87 -13.04 1.10
N ASP A 61 10.01 -13.43 2.04
CA ASP A 61 10.39 -13.97 3.35
C ASP A 61 10.72 -15.48 3.30
N ALA A 62 10.45 -16.14 2.16
CA ALA A 62 10.73 -17.56 1.88
C ALA A 62 12.06 -17.74 1.11
#